data_AF-A0A3D2JZ25-F1
#
_entry.id   AF-A0A3D2JZ25-F1
#
_cell.length_a   1.000
_cell.length_b   1.000
_cell.length_c   1.000
_cell.angle_alpha   90.00
_cell.angle_beta   90.00
_cell.angle_gamma   90.00
#
_symmetry.space_group_name_H-M   'P 1'
#
loop_
_entity.id
_entity.type
_entity.pdbx_description
1 polymer ?
#
loop_
_entity_poly.entity_id
_entity_poly.type
_entity_poly.pdbx_seq_one_letter_code
_entity_poly.pdbx_strand_id
1 'polypeptide(L)'
;MNYFFSKSFVALLMVATMGGSAFADERTLTPEQMQAIASEGAPDGAQNQRPKKLIDLTKGEIPPETSDKPWTLGPTGIVGMWTGRFTGDQFQVLTTVKGSPADGKFQPGDVLIGMNGKKFQAGGHLGVLIGNGVIEAEREKNGGKISFLVWRDKNYV
;
A
#
# COMPACT_ATOMS: atom_id res chain seq x y z
N MET A 1 -2.26 56.44 -62.37
CA MET A 1 -3.30 56.51 -61.33
C MET A 1 -2.66 56.07 -60.02
N ASN A 2 -2.38 57.03 -59.14
CA ASN A 2 -1.74 56.81 -57.86
C ASN A 2 -2.66 56.03 -56.92
N TYR A 3 -2.12 55.05 -56.18
CA TYR A 3 -2.58 54.74 -54.83
C TYR A 3 -1.38 54.53 -53.91
N PHE A 4 -1.23 55.50 -53.00
CA PHE A 4 -0.43 55.50 -51.78
C PHE A 4 -1.00 54.49 -50.78
N PHE A 5 -0.15 53.83 -49.97
CA PHE A 5 -0.32 53.48 -48.53
C PHE A 5 0.91 52.65 -48.09
N SER A 6 1.93 53.24 -47.48
CA SER A 6 2.10 53.48 -46.03
C SER A 6 2.48 52.25 -45.19
N LYS A 7 3.78 52.24 -44.81
CA LYS A 7 4.41 51.85 -43.52
C LYS A 7 3.76 50.73 -42.71
N SER A 8 4.54 49.68 -42.42
CA SER A 8 4.74 49.19 -41.04
C SER A 8 5.87 48.15 -40.93
N PHE A 9 6.89 48.56 -40.19
CA PHE A 9 7.78 47.80 -39.31
C PHE A 9 7.49 46.30 -39.15
N VAL A 10 8.43 45.44 -39.55
CA VAL A 10 8.49 44.04 -39.12
C VAL A 10 9.29 44.00 -37.83
N ALA A 11 8.60 43.89 -36.69
CA ALA A 11 9.20 43.60 -35.40
C ALA A 11 9.38 42.08 -35.28
N LEU A 12 10.63 41.64 -35.22
CA LEU A 12 11.03 40.26 -34.98
C LEU A 12 10.79 39.94 -33.49
N LEU A 13 9.74 39.18 -33.20
CA LEU A 13 9.41 38.74 -31.85
C LEU A 13 10.27 37.53 -31.47
N MET A 14 11.29 37.75 -30.62
CA MET A 14 11.97 36.66 -29.91
C MET A 14 11.00 36.05 -28.88
N VAL A 15 10.55 34.82 -29.12
CA VAL A 15 9.85 34.03 -28.11
C VAL A 15 10.90 33.33 -27.24
N ALA A 16 11.20 33.91 -26.08
CA ALA A 16 11.95 33.25 -25.03
C ALA A 16 11.00 32.26 -24.31
N THR A 17 11.16 30.97 -24.58
CA THR A 17 10.48 29.92 -23.81
C THR A 17 11.12 29.81 -22.43
N MET A 18 10.55 30.49 -21.43
CA MET A 18 10.84 30.18 -20.02
C MET A 18 10.14 28.88 -19.64
N GLY A 19 10.78 27.75 -19.92
CA GLY A 19 10.41 26.46 -19.34
C GLY A 19 10.93 26.37 -17.91
N GLY A 20 10.13 26.79 -16.94
CA GLY A 20 10.41 26.57 -15.52
C GLY A 20 10.27 25.09 -15.19
N SER A 21 11.38 24.36 -15.08
CA SER A 21 11.40 23.05 -14.44
C SER A 21 11.42 23.26 -12.94
N ALA A 22 10.28 23.11 -12.27
CA ALA A 22 10.25 23.02 -10.82
C ALA A 22 10.72 21.62 -10.41
N PHE A 23 12.01 21.47 -10.13
CA PHE A 23 12.48 20.31 -9.37
C PHE A 23 11.97 20.48 -7.94
N ALA A 24 11.10 19.58 -7.49
CA ALA A 24 10.73 19.51 -6.08
C ALA A 24 11.99 19.11 -5.28
N ASP A 25 12.39 19.94 -4.31
CA ASP A 25 13.48 19.61 -3.40
C ASP A 25 13.18 18.26 -2.71
N GLU A 26 14.18 17.39 -2.68
CA GLU A 26 14.13 16.11 -2.00
C GLU A 26 14.00 16.36 -0.49
N ARG A 27 12.87 15.93 0.11
CA ARG A 27 12.63 16.11 1.54
C ARG A 27 13.56 15.19 2.32
N THR A 28 14.65 15.73 2.85
CA THR A 28 15.51 15.04 3.80
C THR A 28 14.83 15.00 5.16
N LEU A 29 14.70 13.81 5.74
CA LEU A 29 14.16 13.63 7.09
C LEU A 29 15.16 14.21 8.11
N THR A 30 14.66 14.91 9.13
CA THR A 30 15.51 15.38 10.23
C THR A 30 16.05 14.18 11.03
N PRO A 31 17.18 14.33 11.74
CA PRO A 31 17.68 13.30 12.65
C PRO A 31 16.65 12.85 13.70
N GLU A 32 15.79 13.78 14.15
CA GLU A 32 14.70 13.51 15.08
C GLU A 32 13.58 12.67 14.43
N GLN A 33 13.24 12.94 13.17
CA GLN A 33 12.29 12.13 12.40
C GLN A 33 12.85 10.74 12.09
N MET A 34 14.15 10.64 11.78
CA MET A 34 14.83 9.36 11.61
C MET A 34 14.87 8.57 12.93
N GLN A 35 15.08 9.25 14.06
CA GLN A 35 15.03 8.64 15.39
C GLN A 35 13.62 8.21 15.77
N ALA A 36 12.57 8.99 15.44
CA ALA A 36 11.18 8.60 15.67
C ALA A 36 10.78 7.36 14.85
N ILE A 37 11.23 7.29 13.59
CA ILE A 37 11.01 6.10 12.74
C ILE A 37 11.79 4.88 13.27
N ALA A 38 13.00 5.11 13.80
CA ALA A 38 13.82 4.05 14.40
C ALA A 38 13.29 3.58 15.77
N SER A 39 12.68 4.48 16.55
CA SER A 39 12.10 4.16 17.87
C SER A 39 10.70 3.56 17.78
N GLU A 40 9.95 3.82 16.70
CA GLU A 40 8.71 3.11 16.38
C GLU A 40 8.98 1.66 15.88
N GLY A 41 10.26 1.30 15.70
CA GLY A 41 10.74 0.04 15.18
C GLY A 41 11.09 -1.02 16.22
N ALA A 42 10.26 -1.25 17.23
CA ALA A 42 10.17 -2.54 17.94
C ALA A 42 8.92 -2.55 18.84
N PRO A 43 7.88 -3.36 18.55
CA PRO A 43 6.98 -3.74 19.61
C PRO A 43 7.77 -4.67 20.54
N ASP A 44 8.11 -4.15 21.73
CA ASP A 44 8.49 -4.96 22.86
C ASP A 44 7.54 -6.16 22.97
N GLY A 45 8.12 -7.35 23.12
CA GLY A 45 7.48 -8.65 23.02
C GLY A 45 6.48 -8.99 24.13
N ALA A 46 5.63 -8.04 24.53
CA ALA A 46 4.39 -8.36 25.21
C ALA A 46 3.43 -8.91 24.16
N GLN A 47 3.01 -10.18 24.28
CA GLN A 47 1.86 -10.68 23.55
C GLN A 47 0.63 -9.87 23.99
N ASN A 48 0.37 -8.76 23.30
CA ASN A 48 -0.83 -7.96 23.48
C ASN A 48 -2.02 -8.86 23.22
N GLN A 49 -2.85 -9.08 24.23
CA GLN A 49 -4.06 -9.87 24.08
C GLN A 49 -4.90 -9.23 22.97
N ARG A 50 -5.24 -10.02 21.95
CA ARG A 50 -6.06 -9.58 20.82
C ARG A 50 -7.33 -8.89 21.36
N PRO A 51 -7.65 -7.66 20.92
CA PRO A 51 -8.80 -6.94 21.46
C PRO A 51 -10.08 -7.76 21.35
N LYS A 52 -10.84 -7.87 22.45
CA LYS A 52 -12.06 -8.70 22.51
C LYS A 52 -13.13 -8.31 21.49
N LYS A 53 -13.13 -7.06 21.04
CA LYS A 53 -14.08 -6.53 20.04
C LYS A 53 -13.61 -6.71 18.59
N LEU A 54 -12.38 -7.18 18.38
CA LEU A 54 -11.85 -7.41 17.05
C LEU A 54 -12.35 -8.76 16.54
N ILE A 55 -13.02 -8.74 15.39
CA ILE A 55 -13.63 -9.93 14.79
C ILE A 55 -12.57 -10.94 14.29
N ASP A 56 -12.78 -12.23 14.53
CA ASP A 56 -11.89 -13.35 14.15
C ASP A 56 -12.48 -14.21 13.02
N LEU A 57 -12.10 -13.93 11.78
CA LEU A 57 -12.60 -14.69 10.62
C LEU A 57 -12.19 -16.16 10.66
N THR A 58 -11.07 -16.49 11.32
CA THR A 58 -10.59 -17.87 11.44
C THR A 58 -11.45 -18.74 12.36
N LYS A 59 -12.38 -18.12 13.10
CA LYS A 59 -13.37 -18.80 13.94
C LYS A 59 -14.77 -18.80 13.33
N GLY A 60 -14.89 -18.41 12.06
CA GLY A 60 -16.17 -18.31 11.36
C GLY A 60 -16.98 -17.08 11.76
N GLU A 61 -16.36 -16.07 12.39
CA GLU A 61 -17.02 -14.79 12.60
C GLU A 61 -17.23 -14.07 11.26
N ILE A 62 -18.33 -13.34 11.15
CA ILE A 62 -18.72 -12.68 9.89
C ILE A 62 -18.05 -11.31 9.83
N PRO A 63 -17.44 -10.92 8.69
CA PRO A 63 -16.98 -9.55 8.49
C PRO A 63 -18.12 -8.55 8.73
N PRO A 64 -17.91 -7.49 9.54
CA PRO A 64 -18.94 -6.48 9.73
C PRO A 64 -19.19 -5.74 8.41
N GLU A 65 -20.44 -5.34 8.16
CA GLU A 65 -20.74 -4.42 7.07
C GLU A 65 -19.94 -3.13 7.23
N THR A 66 -19.29 -2.71 6.16
CA THR A 66 -18.46 -1.50 6.15
C THR A 66 -18.67 -0.72 4.87
N SER A 67 -18.62 0.60 4.98
CA SER A 67 -18.57 1.50 3.83
C SER A 67 -17.16 1.65 3.24
N ASP A 68 -16.17 1.01 3.87
CA ASP A 68 -14.80 0.97 3.36
C ASP A 68 -14.74 0.21 2.03
N LYS A 69 -13.93 0.75 1.11
CA LYS A 69 -13.66 0.11 -0.16
C LYS A 69 -12.63 -1.02 0.00
N PRO A 70 -12.63 -2.02 -0.90
CA PRO A 70 -11.55 -2.98 -1.02
C PRO A 70 -10.19 -2.31 -1.19
N TRP A 71 -9.19 -2.88 -0.53
CA TRP A 71 -7.81 -2.43 -0.58
C TRP A 71 -6.98 -3.37 -1.45
N THR A 72 -6.10 -2.80 -2.26
CA THR A 72 -5.11 -3.57 -3.02
C THR A 72 -3.80 -3.59 -2.25
N LEU A 73 -3.21 -4.78 -2.07
CA LEU A 73 -1.87 -4.94 -1.47
C LEU A 73 -0.77 -4.70 -2.52
N GLY A 74 -0.86 -3.56 -3.20
CA GLY A 74 0.12 -3.08 -4.18
C GLY A 74 0.52 -4.12 -5.25
N PRO A 75 1.82 -4.31 -5.51
CA PRO A 75 2.33 -5.16 -6.60
C PRO A 75 2.06 -6.65 -6.41
N THR A 76 1.62 -7.08 -5.21
CA THR A 76 1.21 -8.47 -4.98
C THR A 76 -0.03 -8.83 -5.81
N GLY A 77 -0.90 -7.86 -6.08
CA GLY A 77 -2.18 -8.06 -6.78
C GLY A 77 -3.29 -8.70 -5.93
N ILE A 78 -3.09 -8.84 -4.62
CA ILE A 78 -4.16 -9.25 -3.69
C ILE A 78 -5.09 -8.06 -3.46
N VAL A 79 -6.40 -8.28 -3.58
CA VAL A 79 -7.45 -7.29 -3.28
C VAL A 79 -8.35 -7.83 -2.18
N GLY A 80 -8.62 -7.05 -1.15
CA GLY A 80 -9.31 -7.55 0.04
C GLY A 80 -9.71 -6.51 1.06
N MET A 81 -10.09 -6.98 2.25
CA MET A 81 -10.60 -6.16 3.35
C MET A 81 -9.86 -6.42 4.65
N TRP A 82 -9.60 -5.36 5.41
CA TRP A 82 -9.07 -5.44 6.76
C TRP A 82 -10.15 -5.83 7.77
N THR A 83 -9.82 -6.67 8.75
CA THR A 83 -10.64 -6.82 9.96
C THR A 83 -10.23 -5.76 10.98
N GLY A 84 -11.08 -4.81 11.35
CA GLY A 84 -10.69 -3.74 12.28
C GLY A 84 -9.75 -2.69 11.68
N ARG A 85 -9.85 -2.45 10.36
CA ARG A 85 -9.02 -1.47 9.63
C ARG A 85 -7.52 -1.72 9.87
N PHE A 86 -6.71 -0.67 10.02
CA PHE A 86 -5.26 -0.83 10.15
C PHE A 86 -4.79 -1.36 11.50
N THR A 87 -5.63 -1.32 12.54
CA THR A 87 -5.26 -1.83 13.88
C THR A 87 -5.56 -3.31 14.07
N GLY A 88 -6.11 -3.95 13.04
CA GLY A 88 -6.39 -5.37 12.99
C GLY A 88 -5.18 -6.27 12.81
N ASP A 89 -5.46 -7.57 12.74
CA ASP A 89 -4.48 -8.64 12.55
C ASP A 89 -4.87 -9.63 11.44
N GLN A 90 -5.93 -9.35 10.68
CA GLN A 90 -6.36 -10.19 9.56
C GLN A 90 -6.72 -9.34 8.34
N PHE A 91 -6.47 -9.91 7.16
CA PHE A 91 -6.88 -9.36 5.87
C PHE A 91 -7.56 -10.46 5.06
N GLN A 92 -8.84 -10.28 4.75
CA GLN A 92 -9.61 -11.21 3.94
C GLN A 92 -9.39 -10.91 2.46
N VAL A 93 -8.96 -11.90 1.69
CA VAL A 93 -8.85 -11.82 0.25
C VAL A 93 -10.25 -11.86 -0.35
N LEU A 94 -10.60 -10.86 -1.15
CA LEU A 94 -11.84 -10.83 -1.93
C LEU A 94 -11.60 -11.31 -3.36
N THR A 95 -10.46 -10.92 -3.94
CA THR A 95 -10.09 -11.31 -5.31
C THR A 95 -8.58 -11.10 -5.54
N THR A 96 -8.10 -11.57 -6.68
CA THR A 96 -6.73 -11.34 -7.16
C THR A 96 -6.75 -10.73 -8.55
N VAL A 97 -5.81 -9.83 -8.81
CA VAL A 97 -5.63 -9.24 -10.15
C VAL A 97 -5.07 -10.30 -11.10
N LYS A 98 -5.68 -10.47 -12.27
CA LYS A 98 -5.23 -11.40 -13.31
C LYS A 98 -3.80 -11.06 -13.78
N GLY A 99 -2.94 -12.07 -13.90
CA GLY A 99 -1.54 -11.93 -14.28
C GLY A 99 -0.63 -11.37 -13.18
N SER A 100 -1.16 -11.09 -11.99
CA SER A 100 -0.36 -10.62 -10.85
C SER A 100 0.38 -11.78 -10.17
N PRO A 101 1.37 -11.50 -9.30
CA PRO A 101 2.03 -12.52 -8.50
C PRO A 101 1.07 -13.36 -7.63
N ALA A 102 -0.09 -12.84 -7.26
CA ALA A 102 -1.11 -13.54 -6.48
C ALA A 102 -2.06 -14.40 -7.32
N ASP A 103 -2.10 -14.21 -8.65
CA ASP A 103 -3.03 -14.90 -9.53
C ASP A 103 -2.87 -16.43 -9.44
N GLY A 104 -3.98 -17.13 -9.23
CA GLY A 104 -4.04 -18.58 -9.03
C GLY A 104 -3.46 -19.12 -7.72
N LYS A 105 -2.91 -18.26 -6.83
CA LYS A 105 -2.32 -18.69 -5.53
C LYS A 105 -3.28 -18.48 -4.36
N PHE A 106 -4.05 -17.40 -4.41
CA PHE A 106 -5.03 -17.06 -3.39
C PHE A 106 -6.45 -17.23 -3.93
N GLN A 107 -7.38 -17.51 -3.03
CA GLN A 107 -8.79 -17.68 -3.32
C GLN A 107 -9.60 -16.62 -2.57
N PRO A 108 -10.76 -16.19 -3.11
CA PRO A 108 -11.73 -15.44 -2.32
C PRO A 108 -12.00 -16.16 -1.01
N GLY A 109 -12.00 -15.42 0.10
CA GLY A 109 -12.19 -15.94 1.45
C GLY A 109 -10.94 -16.31 2.21
N ASP A 110 -9.79 -16.41 1.55
CA ASP A 110 -8.52 -16.59 2.24
C ASP A 110 -8.30 -15.48 3.27
N VAL A 111 -7.84 -15.85 4.46
CA VAL A 111 -7.52 -14.89 5.52
C VAL A 111 -6.02 -14.86 5.72
N LEU A 112 -5.41 -13.73 5.38
CA LEU A 112 -3.99 -13.49 5.67
C LEU A 112 -3.85 -13.18 7.16
N ILE A 113 -3.11 -14.03 7.87
CA ILE A 113 -2.88 -13.93 9.32
C ILE A 113 -1.41 -13.67 9.67
N GLY A 114 -0.56 -13.51 8.67
CA GLY A 114 0.86 -13.26 8.85
C GLY A 114 1.62 -13.12 7.53
N MET A 115 2.90 -12.77 7.66
CA MET A 115 3.82 -12.53 6.55
C MET A 115 5.23 -12.99 6.91
N ASN A 116 5.93 -13.60 5.96
CA ASN A 116 7.32 -14.07 6.11
C ASN A 116 7.55 -14.90 7.38
N GLY A 117 6.64 -15.85 7.63
CA GLY A 117 6.71 -16.76 8.78
C GLY A 117 6.29 -16.16 10.13
N LYS A 118 5.90 -14.87 10.17
CA LYS A 118 5.47 -14.20 11.41
C LYS A 118 3.98 -13.88 11.36
N LYS A 119 3.25 -14.18 12.43
CA LYS A 119 1.84 -13.78 12.58
C LYS A 119 1.72 -12.27 12.74
N PHE A 120 0.65 -11.71 12.19
CA PHE A 120 0.25 -10.33 12.48
C PHE A 120 -0.18 -10.19 13.95
N GLN A 121 -0.08 -8.98 14.47
CA GLN A 121 -0.50 -8.64 15.82
C GLN A 121 -1.42 -7.43 15.76
N ALA A 122 -2.51 -7.49 16.54
CA ALA A 122 -3.44 -6.39 16.65
C ALA A 122 -2.85 -5.23 17.46
N GLY A 123 -3.37 -4.02 17.24
CA GLY A 123 -2.94 -2.80 17.92
C GLY A 123 -1.80 -2.04 17.23
N GLY A 124 -1.19 -2.61 16.19
CA GLY A 124 -0.22 -1.91 15.33
C GLY A 124 -0.87 -1.22 14.12
N HIS A 125 -0.09 -1.01 13.06
CA HIS A 125 -0.60 -0.54 11.76
C HIS A 125 -0.32 -1.56 10.65
N LEU A 126 -1.24 -2.50 10.45
CA LEU A 126 -1.10 -3.65 9.56
C LEU A 126 -0.77 -3.26 8.10
N GLY A 127 -1.35 -2.18 7.60
CA GLY A 127 -1.04 -1.67 6.25
C GLY A 127 0.42 -1.23 6.07
N VAL A 128 1.02 -0.62 7.11
CA VAL A 128 2.43 -0.20 7.09
C VAL A 128 3.33 -1.42 7.20
N LEU A 129 2.96 -2.38 8.06
CA LEU A 129 3.68 -3.65 8.19
C LEU A 129 3.76 -4.40 6.85
N ILE A 130 2.64 -4.54 6.14
CA ILE A 130 2.60 -5.21 4.83
C ILE A 130 3.35 -4.38 3.78
N GLY A 131 3.17 -3.05 3.76
CA GLY A 131 3.90 -2.16 2.85
C GLY A 131 5.43 -2.27 3.00
N ASN A 132 5.93 -2.27 4.23
CA ASN A 132 7.35 -2.50 4.52
C ASN A 132 7.81 -3.89 4.10
N GLY A 133 6.96 -4.90 4.22
CA GLY A 133 7.22 -6.25 3.72
C GLY A 133 7.38 -6.30 2.21
N VAL A 134 6.56 -5.55 1.46
CA VAL A 134 6.69 -5.40 0.02
C VAL A 134 7.99 -4.69 -0.33
N ILE A 135 8.32 -3.57 0.32
CA ILE A 135 9.57 -2.84 0.09
C ILE A 135 10.78 -3.75 0.34
N GLU A 136 10.78 -4.55 1.41
CA GLU A 136 11.87 -5.49 1.66
C GLU A 136 11.94 -6.56 0.57
N ALA A 137 10.80 -7.14 0.16
CA ALA A 137 10.76 -8.14 -0.90
C ALA A 137 11.33 -7.62 -2.23
N GLU A 138 11.07 -6.35 -2.57
CA GLU A 138 11.52 -5.72 -3.81
C GLU A 138 13.04 -5.40 -3.84
N ARG A 139 13.74 -5.52 -2.70
CA ARG A 139 15.21 -5.40 -2.71
C ARG A 139 15.83 -6.49 -3.57
N GLU A 140 16.87 -6.14 -4.31
CA GLU A 140 17.57 -7.04 -5.24
C GLU A 140 17.95 -8.38 -4.58
N LYS A 141 18.52 -8.34 -3.37
CA LYS A 141 18.90 -9.52 -2.59
C LYS A 141 17.73 -10.48 -2.27
N ASN A 142 16.49 -9.98 -2.22
CA ASN A 142 15.30 -10.74 -1.86
C ASN A 142 14.48 -11.18 -3.08
N GLY A 143 14.77 -10.62 -4.26
CA GLY A 143 14.27 -11.11 -5.55
C GLY A 143 12.74 -11.09 -5.70
N GLY A 144 12.06 -10.12 -5.09
CA GLY A 144 10.60 -9.97 -5.15
C GLY A 144 9.84 -11.00 -4.30
N LYS A 145 10.50 -11.72 -3.39
CA LYS A 145 9.86 -12.81 -2.63
C LYS A 145 9.22 -12.29 -1.35
N ILE A 146 7.90 -12.45 -1.27
CA ILE A 146 7.08 -12.26 -0.07
C ILE A 146 6.20 -13.49 0.11
N SER A 147 6.01 -13.93 1.36
CA SER A 147 5.14 -15.05 1.69
C SER A 147 4.10 -14.63 2.71
N PHE A 148 2.89 -15.15 2.58
CA PHE A 148 1.80 -14.92 3.53
C PHE A 148 1.43 -16.21 4.25
N LEU A 149 1.08 -16.09 5.53
CA LEU A 149 0.44 -17.14 6.29
C LEU A 149 -1.06 -17.05 6.04
N VAL A 150 -1.63 -18.09 5.46
CA VAL A 150 -3.03 -18.12 5.01
C VAL A 150 -3.81 -19.12 5.85
N TRP A 151 -4.93 -18.67 6.39
CA TRP A 151 -5.99 -19.56 6.84
C TRP A 151 -7.05 -19.62 5.74
N ARG A 152 -7.48 -20.84 5.39
CA ARG A 152 -8.48 -21.09 4.37
C ARG A 152 -9.59 -21.94 4.97
N ASP A 153 -10.81 -21.42 4.97
CA ASP A 153 -11.98 -22.24 5.27
C ASP A 153 -12.25 -23.18 4.10
N LYS A 154 -12.37 -24.47 4.38
CA LYS A 154 -12.74 -25.47 3.36
C LYS A 154 -14.19 -25.34 2.91
N ASN A 155 -15.01 -24.66 3.72
CA ASN A 155 -16.42 -24.44 3.47
C ASN A 155 -16.69 -23.01 2.98
N TYR A 156 -15.67 -22.25 2.57
CA TYR A 156 -15.90 -20.93 2.00
C TYR A 156 -16.65 -21.09 0.67
N VAL A 157 -17.88 -20.55 0.61
CA VAL A 157 -18.79 -20.65 -0.54
C VAL A 157 -18.84 -19.33 -1.30
#